data_AF-A0A386JBR8-F1
#
_entry.id   AF-A0A386JBR8-F1
#
_cell.length_a   1.000
_cell.length_b   1.000
_cell.length_c   1.000
_cell.angle_alpha   90.00
_cell.angle_beta   90.00
_cell.angle_gamma   90.00
#
_symmetry.space_group_name_H-M   'P 1'
#
loop_
_entity.id
_entity.type
_entity.pdbx_description
1 polymer ?
#
loop_
_entity_poly.entity_id
_entity_poly.type
_entity_poly.pdbx_seq_one_letter_code
_entity_poly.pdbx_strand_id
1 'polypeptide(L)'
;MKKINISLKLSEELEQIVFDKDERVSLTLKGVFYVNKLVGASIFEPDKIYFDGDYRENPYIINNDDGSIFKVISTSLAVSNYNNNQIVTKATVSFNVDSYLLDSFGHIISEDYTAGEIFKKGTSKLTDDNYVLPINSTLEICVSLKNTEIQRALGQYLFNKNLADRKAQSLSQRNALKKLPQFNCPITNITGSSGYRMAIMTIPYFYDDDKEIKEIINCARTLNANVLNCKLISIDNDEIIDAVDLEYLKSIQNYDEEINKKEYSNERLVLSTKYAECKKKIPEKITKAINILFPDLNLEGVKSLNNKEIKLLIQYAETL
;
A
#
# COMPACT_ATOMS: atom_id res chain seq x y z
N MET A 1 -20.67 -6.37 -27.07
CA MET A 1 -19.78 -6.20 -25.92
C MET A 1 -18.58 -7.14 -25.98
N LYS A 2 -17.39 -6.56 -26.19
CA LYS A 2 -16.08 -7.23 -26.17
C LYS A 2 -15.45 -7.05 -24.78
N LYS A 3 -14.47 -7.88 -24.40
CA LYS A 3 -13.75 -7.78 -23.12
C LYS A 3 -12.24 -7.84 -23.30
N ILE A 4 -11.52 -6.93 -22.64
CA ILE A 4 -10.08 -7.05 -22.41
C ILE A 4 -9.78 -7.05 -20.91
N ASN A 5 -8.70 -7.71 -20.52
CA ASN A 5 -8.13 -7.62 -19.19
C ASN A 5 -6.80 -6.86 -19.28
N ILE A 6 -6.63 -5.85 -18.44
CA ILE A 6 -5.37 -5.11 -18.35
C ILE A 6 -4.72 -5.43 -17.01
N SER A 7 -3.53 -6.02 -17.06
CA SER A 7 -2.75 -6.41 -15.90
C SER A 7 -1.73 -5.32 -15.57
N LEU A 8 -1.96 -4.63 -14.45
CA LEU A 8 -1.06 -3.63 -13.89
C LEU A 8 -0.11 -4.27 -12.89
N LYS A 9 1.18 -3.96 -13.02
CA LYS A 9 2.19 -4.32 -12.04
C LYS A 9 2.24 -3.25 -10.94
N LEU A 10 2.18 -3.71 -9.69
CA LEU A 10 2.22 -2.87 -8.50
C LEU A 10 3.45 -3.23 -7.66
N SER A 11 4.05 -2.24 -7.00
CA SER A 11 5.27 -2.40 -6.20
C SER A 11 5.11 -1.87 -4.76
N GLU A 12 5.59 -2.63 -3.78
CA GLU A 12 5.71 -2.22 -2.38
C GLU A 12 6.79 -1.14 -2.21
N GLU A 13 7.91 -1.24 -2.94
CA GLU A 13 9.01 -0.27 -2.91
C GLU A 13 8.57 1.12 -3.38
N LEU A 14 7.67 1.17 -4.37
CA LEU A 14 7.07 2.42 -4.86
C LEU A 14 5.87 2.88 -4.02
N GLU A 15 5.65 2.22 -2.87
CA GLU A 15 4.53 2.44 -1.97
C GLU A 15 3.17 2.34 -2.66
N GLN A 16 3.01 1.51 -3.70
CA GLN A 16 1.72 1.33 -4.39
C GLN A 16 0.84 0.32 -3.68
N ILE A 17 1.46 -0.70 -3.10
CA ILE A 17 0.79 -1.72 -2.29
C ILE A 17 1.40 -1.76 -0.89
N VAL A 18 0.61 -2.20 0.07
CA VAL A 18 1.03 -2.44 1.44
C VAL A 18 0.44 -3.75 1.92
N PHE A 19 1.15 -4.42 2.82
CA PHE A 19 0.75 -5.65 3.47
C PHE A 19 0.39 -5.36 4.93
N ASP A 20 -0.73 -5.89 5.39
CA ASP A 20 -1.05 -5.86 6.82
C ASP A 20 -0.32 -6.98 7.59
N LYS A 21 -0.55 -7.05 8.91
CA LYS A 21 0.06 -8.07 9.79
C LYS A 21 -0.33 -9.50 9.40
N ASP A 22 -1.46 -9.68 8.71
CA ASP A 22 -1.96 -10.96 8.22
C ASP A 22 -1.51 -11.25 6.77
N GLU A 23 -0.51 -10.50 6.27
CA GLU A 23 0.03 -10.60 4.90
C GLU A 23 -1.00 -10.34 3.80
N ARG A 24 -2.09 -9.62 4.11
CA ARG A 24 -3.09 -9.23 3.11
C ARG A 24 -2.64 -7.96 2.41
N VAL A 25 -2.66 -8.02 1.08
CA VAL A 25 -2.26 -6.91 0.23
C VAL A 25 -3.41 -5.93 0.02
N SER A 26 -3.09 -4.63 0.05
CA SER A 26 -4.05 -3.58 -0.27
C SER A 26 -3.39 -2.40 -1.00
N LEU A 27 -4.17 -1.69 -1.82
CA LEU A 27 -3.71 -0.45 -2.46
C LEU A 27 -3.56 0.68 -1.42
N THR A 28 -2.42 1.36 -1.48
CA THR A 28 -2.17 2.63 -0.81
C THR A 28 -2.80 3.79 -1.59
N LEU A 29 -2.66 5.03 -1.10
CA LEU A 29 -3.05 6.22 -1.87
C LEU A 29 -2.28 6.34 -3.20
N LYS A 30 -0.96 6.14 -3.18
CA LYS A 30 -0.11 6.19 -4.38
C LYS A 30 -0.50 5.09 -5.36
N GLY A 31 -0.80 3.89 -4.87
CA GLY A 31 -1.27 2.78 -5.71
C GLY A 31 -2.62 3.07 -6.34
N VAL A 32 -3.56 3.63 -5.58
CA VAL A 32 -4.85 4.06 -6.09
C VAL A 32 -4.68 5.12 -7.20
N PHE A 33 -3.85 6.15 -7.00
CA PHE A 33 -3.61 7.13 -8.07
C PHE A 33 -2.89 6.55 -9.28
N TYR A 34 -1.98 5.60 -9.07
CA TYR A 34 -1.32 4.90 -10.16
C TYR A 34 -2.33 4.11 -11.01
N VAL A 35 -3.21 3.34 -10.37
CA VAL A 35 -4.31 2.64 -11.05
C VAL A 35 -5.27 3.62 -11.72
N ASN A 36 -5.53 4.78 -11.12
CA ASN A 36 -6.41 5.79 -11.70
C ASN A 36 -5.89 6.39 -13.02
N LYS A 37 -4.59 6.33 -13.29
CA LYS A 37 -4.03 6.70 -14.61
C LYS A 37 -4.55 5.79 -15.73
N LEU A 38 -4.93 4.56 -15.41
CA LEU A 38 -5.59 3.65 -16.35
C LEU A 38 -7.11 3.81 -16.34
N VAL A 39 -7.72 3.87 -15.15
CA VAL A 39 -9.19 3.92 -15.01
C VAL A 39 -9.79 5.25 -15.45
N GLY A 40 -9.06 6.35 -15.31
CA GLY A 40 -9.52 7.67 -15.72
C GLY A 40 -10.71 8.19 -14.90
N ALA A 41 -10.86 7.76 -13.63
CA ALA A 41 -11.92 8.27 -12.79
C ALA A 41 -11.66 9.74 -12.40
N SER A 42 -12.71 10.54 -12.49
CA SER A 42 -12.71 11.92 -12.00
C SER A 42 -12.99 11.92 -10.50
N ILE A 43 -12.28 12.75 -9.75
CA ILE A 43 -12.45 12.90 -8.30
C ILE A 43 -12.67 14.36 -8.01
N PHE A 44 -13.65 14.67 -7.17
CA PHE A 44 -13.92 16.03 -6.74
C PHE A 44 -14.42 16.04 -5.30
N GLU A 45 -14.22 17.19 -4.66
CA GLU A 45 -14.70 17.47 -3.33
C GLU A 45 -15.83 18.48 -3.44
N PRO A 46 -17.05 18.18 -2.95
CA PRO A 46 -18.12 19.17 -2.94
C PRO A 46 -17.75 20.30 -1.99
N ASP A 47 -18.14 21.54 -2.29
CA ASP A 47 -17.82 22.71 -1.45
C ASP A 47 -18.40 22.60 -0.02
N LYS A 48 -19.54 21.92 0.11
CA LYS A 48 -20.24 21.73 1.37
C LYS A 48 -20.60 20.28 1.65
N ILE A 49 -20.59 19.92 2.92
CA ILE A 49 -21.00 18.62 3.44
C ILE A 49 -22.08 18.78 4.49
N TYR A 50 -23.04 17.87 4.50
CA TYR A 50 -24.04 17.79 5.56
C TYR A 50 -23.45 17.01 6.74
N PHE A 51 -23.25 17.67 7.87
CA PHE A 51 -22.70 17.08 9.08
C PHE A 51 -23.43 17.64 10.31
N ASP A 52 -23.90 16.72 11.16
CA ASP A 52 -24.60 17.04 12.42
C ASP A 52 -25.79 18.00 12.25
N GLY A 53 -26.63 17.75 11.24
CA GLY A 53 -27.85 18.51 11.00
C GLY A 53 -27.69 19.81 10.20
N ASP A 54 -26.47 20.19 9.82
CA ASP A 54 -26.20 21.45 9.11
C ASP A 54 -25.20 21.28 7.95
N TYR A 55 -25.20 22.23 7.01
CA TYR A 55 -24.24 22.29 5.92
C TYR A 55 -22.98 23.03 6.34
N ARG A 56 -21.86 22.33 6.36
CA ARG A 56 -20.52 22.84 6.67
C ARG A 56 -19.64 22.90 5.42
N GLU A 57 -18.59 23.70 5.48
CA GLU A 57 -17.53 23.70 4.46
C GLU A 57 -16.84 22.34 4.40
N ASN A 58 -16.24 22.02 3.26
CA ASN A 58 -15.49 20.79 3.05
C ASN A 58 -14.05 21.12 2.65
N PRO A 59 -13.03 20.68 3.41
CA PRO A 59 -13.13 19.89 4.65
C PRO A 59 -13.69 20.70 5.83
N TYR A 60 -14.46 20.06 6.71
CA TYR A 60 -14.92 20.67 7.95
C TYR A 60 -13.93 20.39 9.08
N ILE A 61 -13.34 21.47 9.62
CA ILE A 61 -12.33 21.40 10.67
C ILE A 61 -12.98 21.73 12.01
N ILE A 62 -12.81 20.85 12.99
CA ILE A 62 -13.24 21.00 14.37
C ILE A 62 -11.98 21.23 15.22
N ASN A 63 -11.95 22.35 15.94
CA ASN A 63 -10.86 22.71 16.83
C ASN A 63 -11.23 22.44 18.28
N ASN A 64 -10.21 22.20 19.10
CA ASN A 64 -10.28 22.23 20.56
C ASN A 64 -10.39 23.68 21.06
N ASP A 65 -10.69 23.85 22.35
CA ASP A 65 -10.78 25.15 23.02
C ASP A 65 -9.48 25.98 22.94
N ASP A 66 -8.33 25.29 22.82
CA ASP A 66 -7.01 25.89 22.66
C ASP A 66 -6.71 26.35 21.21
N GLY A 67 -7.69 26.20 20.30
CA GLY A 67 -7.57 26.53 18.88
C GLY A 67 -6.85 25.47 18.04
N SER A 68 -6.42 24.36 18.64
CA SER A 68 -5.72 23.30 17.93
C SER A 68 -6.69 22.35 17.23
N ILE A 69 -6.29 21.77 16.08
CA ILE A 69 -7.17 20.88 15.31
C ILE A 69 -7.42 19.58 16.08
N PHE A 70 -8.68 19.32 16.40
CA PHE A 70 -9.13 18.09 17.05
C PHE A 70 -9.49 17.02 16.01
N LYS A 71 -10.33 17.41 15.05
CA LYS A 71 -10.92 16.50 14.09
C LYS A 71 -11.18 17.19 12.77
N VAL A 72 -10.93 16.49 11.67
CA VAL A 72 -11.27 16.96 10.33
C VAL A 72 -12.20 15.97 9.65
N ILE A 73 -13.25 16.47 9.04
CA ILE A 73 -14.19 15.68 8.27
C ILE A 73 -14.07 16.11 6.80
N SER A 74 -13.77 15.16 5.93
CA SER A 74 -13.69 15.41 4.49
C SER A 74 -14.58 14.45 3.73
N THR A 75 -15.24 14.93 2.70
CA THR A 75 -15.98 14.10 1.74
C THR A 75 -15.41 14.26 0.35
N SER A 76 -15.23 13.14 -0.34
CA SER A 76 -14.89 13.14 -1.76
C SER A 76 -15.86 12.26 -2.54
N LEU A 77 -16.08 12.64 -3.79
CA LEU A 77 -16.86 11.92 -4.78
C LEU A 77 -15.92 11.45 -5.88
N ALA A 78 -16.13 10.22 -6.36
CA ALA A 78 -15.44 9.72 -7.53
C ALA A 78 -16.46 9.27 -8.59
N VAL A 79 -16.18 9.61 -9.84
CA VAL A 79 -17.05 9.33 -10.98
C VAL A 79 -16.24 8.63 -12.04
N SER A 80 -16.75 7.51 -12.52
CA SER A 80 -16.13 6.74 -13.59
C SER A 80 -17.21 6.05 -14.42
N ASN A 81 -16.91 5.85 -15.70
CA ASN A 81 -17.73 4.99 -16.54
C ASN A 81 -17.24 3.54 -16.41
N TYR A 82 -18.16 2.64 -16.14
CA TYR A 82 -17.90 1.21 -16.06
C TYR A 82 -18.99 0.47 -16.83
N ASN A 83 -18.61 -0.28 -17.86
CA ASN A 83 -19.53 -1.03 -18.72
C ASN A 83 -20.69 -0.16 -19.23
N ASN A 84 -20.35 0.98 -19.83
CA ASN A 84 -21.27 2.00 -20.35
C ASN A 84 -22.21 2.65 -19.31
N ASN A 85 -22.01 2.40 -18.02
CA ASN A 85 -22.77 3.03 -16.95
C ASN A 85 -21.89 4.02 -16.18
N GLN A 86 -22.42 5.20 -15.90
CA GLN A 86 -21.76 6.14 -15.00
C GLN A 86 -21.97 5.69 -13.56
N ILE A 87 -20.87 5.43 -12.84
CA ILE A 87 -20.87 5.07 -11.43
C ILE A 87 -20.34 6.25 -10.63
N VAL A 88 -21.09 6.63 -9.61
CA VAL A 88 -20.69 7.65 -8.64
C VAL A 88 -20.51 7.01 -7.28
N THR A 89 -19.34 7.18 -6.68
CA THR A 89 -19.06 6.72 -5.33
C THR A 89 -18.76 7.89 -4.42
N LYS A 90 -19.15 7.76 -3.15
CA LYS A 90 -18.91 8.75 -2.10
C LYS A 90 -18.14 8.13 -0.95
N ALA A 91 -17.18 8.86 -0.41
CA ALA A 91 -16.57 8.52 0.86
C ALA A 91 -16.43 9.77 1.73
N THR A 92 -16.88 9.64 2.97
CA THR A 92 -16.68 10.64 4.02
C THR A 92 -15.72 10.03 5.05
N VAL A 93 -14.67 10.78 5.39
CA VAL A 93 -13.66 10.39 6.37
C VAL A 93 -13.70 11.36 7.52
N SER A 94 -13.68 10.82 8.74
CA SER A 94 -13.52 11.55 9.99
C SER A 94 -12.13 11.25 10.54
N PHE A 95 -11.19 12.18 10.37
CA PHE A 95 -9.83 12.06 10.88
C PHE A 95 -9.73 12.71 12.26
N ASN A 96 -9.65 11.90 13.32
CA ASN A 96 -9.39 12.36 14.68
C ASN A 96 -7.90 12.21 14.99
N VAL A 97 -7.21 13.32 15.20
CA VAL A 97 -5.74 13.32 15.35
C VAL A 97 -5.32 12.59 16.62
N ASP A 98 -6.07 12.75 17.70
CA ASP A 98 -5.76 12.17 19.01
C ASP A 98 -5.95 10.64 19.02
N SER A 99 -6.88 10.12 18.22
CA SER A 99 -7.04 8.67 18.05
C SER A 99 -5.80 8.00 17.43
N TYR A 100 -5.14 8.65 16.47
CA TYR A 100 -3.89 8.13 15.89
C TYR A 100 -2.71 8.20 16.87
N LEU A 101 -2.69 9.21 17.74
CA LEU A 101 -1.68 9.30 18.80
C LEU A 101 -1.86 8.18 19.82
N LEU A 102 -3.10 7.94 20.26
CA LEU A 102 -3.44 6.84 21.16
C LEU A 102 -3.00 5.48 20.59
N ASP A 103 -3.28 5.24 19.31
CA ASP A 103 -2.87 4.01 18.62
C ASP A 103 -1.34 3.86 18.59
N SER A 104 -0.62 4.94 18.28
CA SER A 104 0.85 4.96 18.27
C SER A 104 1.43 4.65 19.64
N PHE A 105 0.92 5.27 20.70
CA PHE A 105 1.34 4.99 22.08
C PHE A 105 1.02 3.56 22.50
N GLY A 106 -0.16 3.05 22.18
CA GLY A 106 -0.55 1.68 22.47
C GLY A 106 0.39 0.66 21.82
N HIS A 107 0.79 0.91 20.57
CA HIS A 107 1.78 0.07 19.88
C HIS A 107 3.15 0.12 20.54
N ILE A 108 3.66 1.31 20.85
CA ILE A 108 4.96 1.45 21.51
C ILE A 108 4.97 0.73 22.87
N ILE A 109 3.93 0.92 23.69
CA ILE A 109 3.82 0.25 24.99
C ILE A 109 3.71 -1.27 24.85
N SER A 110 3.06 -1.76 23.80
CA SER A 110 2.96 -3.21 23.55
C SER A 110 4.30 -3.86 23.22
N GLU A 111 5.26 -3.08 22.69
CA GLU A 111 6.62 -3.53 22.35
C GLU A 111 7.63 -3.25 23.48
N ASP A 112 7.45 -2.13 24.20
CA ASP A 112 8.30 -1.67 25.29
C ASP A 112 7.45 -1.19 26.49
N TYR A 113 7.36 -2.05 27.51
CA TYR A 113 6.63 -1.75 28.75
C TYR A 113 7.23 -0.59 29.56
N THR A 114 8.49 -0.19 29.28
CA THR A 114 9.11 0.96 29.96
C THR A 114 8.66 2.30 29.36
N ALA A 115 8.04 2.26 28.17
CA ALA A 115 7.51 3.44 27.50
C ALA A 115 6.24 3.98 28.15
N GLY A 116 5.49 3.14 28.89
CA GLY A 116 4.27 3.54 29.57
C GLY A 116 3.36 2.38 29.94
N GLU A 117 2.18 2.69 30.46
CA GLU A 117 1.19 1.72 30.92
C GLU A 117 -0.25 2.26 30.74
N ILE A 118 -1.21 1.35 30.60
CA ILE A 118 -2.64 1.66 30.55
C ILE A 118 -3.24 1.50 31.94
N PHE A 119 -3.86 2.56 32.44
CA PHE A 119 -4.43 2.64 33.78
C PHE A 119 -5.94 2.87 33.76
N LYS A 120 -6.58 2.63 34.91
CA LYS A 120 -7.92 3.17 35.15
C LYS A 120 -7.84 4.67 35.33
N LYS A 121 -8.89 5.36 34.87
CA LYS A 121 -8.98 6.81 34.97
C LYS A 121 -8.82 7.27 36.42
N GLY A 122 -7.90 8.20 36.64
CA GLY A 122 -7.62 8.78 37.97
C GLY A 122 -6.72 7.95 38.88
N THR A 123 -6.16 6.82 38.43
CA THR A 123 -5.15 6.07 39.21
C THR A 123 -3.71 6.43 38.88
N SER A 124 -3.47 7.11 37.75
CA SER A 124 -2.13 7.59 37.37
C SER A 124 -1.71 8.80 38.21
N LYS A 125 -0.44 8.86 38.59
CA LYS A 125 0.16 10.07 39.16
C LYS A 125 0.77 10.88 38.03
N LEU A 126 0.16 12.02 37.72
CA LEU A 126 0.76 12.99 36.79
C LEU A 126 2.08 13.49 37.41
N THR A 127 3.17 13.36 36.68
CA THR A 127 4.48 13.92 37.01
C THR A 127 5.01 14.68 35.80
N ASP A 128 6.00 15.55 36.00
CA ASP A 128 6.60 16.31 34.87
C ASP A 128 7.28 15.40 33.82
N ASP A 129 7.55 14.14 34.18
CA ASP A 129 8.18 13.15 33.33
C ASP A 129 7.20 12.31 32.49
N ASN A 130 5.88 12.48 32.70
CA ASN A 130 4.88 11.67 32.05
C ASN A 130 3.76 12.48 31.39
N TYR A 131 3.12 11.85 30.42
CA TYR A 131 1.96 12.40 29.73
C TYR A 131 0.82 11.40 29.79
N VAL A 132 -0.37 11.88 30.16
CA VAL A 132 -1.56 11.05 30.32
C VAL A 132 -2.62 11.47 29.30
N LEU A 133 -3.12 10.51 28.54
CA LEU A 133 -4.14 10.71 27.52
C LEU A 133 -5.31 9.76 27.78
N PRO A 134 -6.56 10.24 27.88
CA PRO A 134 -7.71 9.37 28.06
C PRO A 134 -7.98 8.53 26.82
N ILE A 135 -8.22 7.23 27.03
CA ILE A 135 -8.67 6.30 25.97
C ILE A 135 -10.20 6.36 25.87
N ASN A 136 -10.88 6.32 27.02
CA ASN A 136 -12.34 6.39 27.12
C ASN A 136 -12.76 6.91 28.52
N SER A 137 -14.01 6.68 28.91
CA SER A 137 -14.53 7.12 30.21
C SER A 137 -13.89 6.41 31.42
N THR A 138 -13.23 5.26 31.23
CA THR A 138 -12.72 4.41 32.30
C THR A 138 -11.22 4.15 32.25
N LEU A 139 -10.58 4.33 31.09
CA LEU A 139 -9.18 4.00 30.85
C LEU A 139 -8.38 5.21 30.32
N GLU A 140 -7.11 5.27 30.71
CA GLU A 140 -6.13 6.28 30.30
C GLU A 140 -4.80 5.61 30.00
N ILE A 141 -4.03 6.17 29.07
CA ILE A 141 -2.66 5.75 28.79
C ILE A 141 -1.70 6.76 29.41
N CYS A 142 -0.70 6.28 30.15
CA CYS A 142 0.34 7.10 30.73
C CYS A 142 1.67 6.73 30.08
N VAL A 143 2.30 7.68 29.41
CA VAL A 143 3.55 7.47 28.68
C VAL A 143 4.69 8.27 29.30
N SER A 144 5.90 7.71 29.25
CA SER A 144 7.12 8.36 29.70
C SER A 144 7.65 9.30 28.62
N LEU A 145 7.77 10.59 28.94
CA LEU A 145 8.33 11.59 28.02
C LEU A 145 9.85 11.43 27.82
N LYS A 146 10.51 10.59 28.61
CA LYS A 146 11.93 10.24 28.46
C LYS A 146 12.17 9.15 27.40
N ASN A 147 11.14 8.40 27.01
CA ASN A 147 11.26 7.35 26.01
C ASN A 147 11.36 7.96 24.61
N THR A 148 12.39 7.57 23.85
CA THR A 148 12.68 8.14 22.52
C THR A 148 11.60 7.83 21.49
N GLU A 149 10.96 6.65 21.58
CA GLU A 149 9.88 6.27 20.68
C GLU A 149 8.60 7.07 20.96
N ILE A 150 8.31 7.35 22.23
CA ILE A 150 7.21 8.24 22.63
C ILE A 150 7.44 9.66 22.08
N GLN A 151 8.66 10.20 22.20
CA GLN A 151 9.01 11.50 21.63
C GLN A 151 8.85 11.51 20.09
N ARG A 152 9.24 10.43 19.42
CA ARG A 152 9.06 10.27 17.97
C ARG A 152 7.58 10.25 17.58
N ALA A 153 6.75 9.53 18.33
CA ALA A 153 5.30 9.49 18.13
C ALA A 153 4.66 10.87 18.35
N LEU A 154 5.10 11.63 19.35
CA LEU A 154 4.66 13.02 19.56
C LEU A 154 5.04 13.93 18.38
N GLY A 155 6.24 13.78 17.83
CA GLY A 155 6.65 14.49 16.60
C GLY A 155 5.76 14.15 15.40
N GLN A 156 5.43 12.87 15.22
CA GLN A 156 4.48 12.43 14.19
C GLN A 156 3.07 12.96 14.44
N TYR A 157 2.63 13.02 15.68
CA TYR A 157 1.34 13.62 16.05
C TYR A 157 1.27 15.09 15.66
N LEU A 158 2.30 15.89 15.96
CA LEU A 158 2.35 17.29 15.54
C LEU A 158 2.28 17.43 14.02
N PHE A 159 3.01 16.59 13.29
CA PHE A 159 2.94 16.56 11.82
C PHE A 159 1.54 16.16 11.31
N ASN A 160 0.92 15.15 11.93
CA ASN A 160 -0.43 14.70 11.60
C ASN A 160 -1.47 15.78 11.87
N LYS A 161 -1.30 16.53 12.97
CA LYS A 161 -2.18 17.63 13.38
C LYS A 161 -2.10 18.78 12.39
N ASN A 162 -0.88 19.18 12.01
CA ASN A 162 -0.65 20.29 11.07
C ASN A 162 -1.13 20.00 9.64
N LEU A 163 -1.24 18.73 9.25
CA LEU A 163 -1.68 18.30 7.92
C LEU A 163 -2.99 17.50 7.97
N ALA A 164 -3.77 17.65 9.05
CA ALA A 164 -4.96 16.87 9.29
C ALA A 164 -6.00 17.05 8.16
N ASP A 165 -6.11 18.27 7.63
CA ASP A 165 -6.93 18.63 6.48
C ASP A 165 -6.55 17.83 5.23
N ARG A 166 -5.28 17.92 4.80
CA ARG A 166 -4.76 17.25 3.61
C ARG A 166 -4.82 15.73 3.75
N LYS A 167 -4.62 15.21 4.95
CA LYS A 167 -4.74 13.77 5.24
C LYS A 167 -6.17 13.29 5.16
N ALA A 168 -7.12 14.02 5.74
CA ALA A 168 -8.54 13.69 5.64
C ALA A 168 -9.01 13.68 4.18
N GLN A 169 -8.63 14.70 3.40
CA GLN A 169 -8.89 14.77 1.95
C GLN A 169 -8.28 13.59 1.20
N SER A 170 -6.99 13.32 1.41
CA SER A 170 -6.30 12.21 0.76
C SER A 170 -6.99 10.86 1.06
N LEU A 171 -7.39 10.64 2.31
CA LEU A 171 -8.09 9.44 2.73
C LEU A 171 -9.51 9.35 2.13
N SER A 172 -10.26 10.46 2.07
CA SER A 172 -11.59 10.48 1.46
C SER A 172 -11.52 10.22 -0.04
N GLN A 173 -10.56 10.81 -0.76
CA GLN A 173 -10.32 10.57 -2.18
C GLN A 173 -9.95 9.11 -2.44
N ARG A 174 -9.01 8.56 -1.66
CA ARG A 174 -8.62 7.14 -1.74
C ARG A 174 -9.84 6.23 -1.56
N ASN A 175 -10.63 6.48 -0.53
CA ASN A 175 -11.77 5.63 -0.19
C ASN A 175 -12.92 5.78 -1.19
N ALA A 176 -13.10 6.95 -1.81
CA ALA A 176 -14.08 7.14 -2.88
C ALA A 176 -13.68 6.30 -4.11
N LEU A 177 -12.41 6.39 -4.54
CA LEU A 177 -11.90 5.59 -5.66
C LEU A 177 -11.95 4.09 -5.39
N LYS A 178 -11.54 3.62 -4.20
CA LYS A 178 -11.54 2.18 -3.87
C LYS A 178 -12.93 1.53 -3.90
N LYS A 179 -14.01 2.34 -3.83
CA LYS A 179 -15.39 1.84 -3.96
C LYS A 179 -15.82 1.63 -5.42
N LEU A 180 -15.07 2.16 -6.39
CA LEU A 180 -15.36 1.92 -7.81
C LEU A 180 -15.01 0.47 -8.19
N PRO A 181 -15.81 -0.22 -9.02
CA PRO A 181 -15.58 -1.62 -9.37
C PRO A 181 -14.18 -1.91 -9.94
N GLN A 182 -13.64 -0.99 -10.74
CA GLN A 182 -12.33 -1.13 -11.35
C GLN A 182 -11.19 -1.19 -10.32
N PHE A 183 -11.39 -0.63 -9.14
CA PHE A 183 -10.40 -0.59 -8.05
C PHE A 183 -10.55 -1.75 -7.07
N ASN A 184 -11.62 -2.55 -7.16
CA ASN A 184 -11.88 -3.69 -6.30
C ASN A 184 -11.52 -5.03 -6.96
N CYS A 185 -10.59 -4.99 -7.91
CA CYS A 185 -10.06 -6.19 -8.55
C CYS A 185 -9.02 -6.86 -7.64
N PRO A 186 -8.98 -8.21 -7.58
CA PRO A 186 -8.04 -8.91 -6.72
C PRO A 186 -6.60 -8.63 -7.14
N ILE A 187 -5.72 -8.45 -6.14
CA ILE A 187 -4.29 -8.34 -6.33
C ILE A 187 -3.69 -9.75 -6.15
N THR A 188 -3.04 -10.25 -7.18
CA THR A 188 -2.54 -11.63 -7.28
C THR A 188 -1.05 -11.65 -7.64
N ASN A 189 -0.48 -12.86 -7.76
CA ASN A 189 0.90 -13.08 -8.22
C ASN A 189 1.95 -12.29 -7.42
N ILE A 190 1.82 -12.34 -6.09
CA ILE A 190 2.72 -11.65 -5.16
C ILE A 190 4.07 -12.36 -5.16
N THR A 191 5.14 -11.62 -5.48
CA THR A 191 6.51 -12.13 -5.58
C THR A 191 7.50 -11.15 -4.97
N GLY A 192 8.67 -11.62 -4.53
CA GLY A 192 9.72 -10.78 -3.93
C GLY A 192 9.76 -10.83 -2.40
N SER A 193 10.79 -10.23 -1.81
CA SER A 193 10.96 -10.10 -0.35
C SER A 193 10.23 -8.88 0.21
N SER A 194 9.83 -8.91 1.48
CA SER A 194 9.24 -7.76 2.18
C SER A 194 10.01 -6.46 1.94
N GLY A 195 9.29 -5.37 1.66
CA GLY A 195 9.80 -4.08 1.21
C GLY A 195 10.00 -3.96 -0.31
N TYR A 196 10.10 -5.08 -1.01
CA TYR A 196 10.36 -5.15 -2.46
C TYR A 196 9.37 -6.07 -3.18
N ARG A 197 8.22 -6.35 -2.56
CA ARG A 197 7.21 -7.21 -3.17
C ARG A 197 6.58 -6.53 -4.37
N MET A 198 6.29 -7.34 -5.38
CA MET A 198 5.54 -6.95 -6.56
C MET A 198 4.29 -7.80 -6.65
N ALA A 199 3.21 -7.20 -7.12
CA ALA A 199 1.95 -7.89 -7.33
C ALA A 199 1.29 -7.43 -8.63
N ILE A 200 0.28 -8.17 -9.08
CA ILE A 200 -0.45 -7.88 -10.30
C ILE A 200 -1.91 -7.61 -9.95
N MET A 201 -2.45 -6.52 -10.48
CA MET A 201 -3.88 -6.23 -10.43
C MET A 201 -4.44 -6.28 -11.85
N THR A 202 -5.41 -7.17 -12.07
CA THR A 202 -6.02 -7.34 -13.40
C THR A 202 -7.38 -6.68 -13.44
N ILE A 203 -7.54 -5.67 -14.30
CA ILE A 203 -8.76 -4.88 -14.41
C ILE A 203 -9.48 -5.25 -15.72
N PRO A 204 -10.73 -5.75 -15.66
CA PRO A 204 -11.51 -6.04 -16.84
C PRO A 204 -12.16 -4.76 -17.40
N TYR A 205 -12.06 -4.57 -18.71
CA TYR A 205 -12.79 -3.53 -19.46
C TYR A 205 -13.73 -4.19 -20.45
N PHE A 206 -14.96 -3.70 -20.48
CA PHE A 206 -15.98 -4.08 -21.44
C PHE A 206 -16.28 -2.88 -22.32
N TYR A 207 -16.35 -3.10 -23.62
CA TYR A 207 -16.53 -2.03 -24.60
C TYR A 207 -17.37 -2.52 -25.79
N ASP A 208 -18.06 -1.58 -26.42
CA ASP A 208 -18.82 -1.82 -27.65
C ASP A 208 -18.20 -1.13 -28.87
N ASP A 209 -17.53 0.02 -28.68
CA ASP A 209 -16.81 0.76 -29.73
C ASP A 209 -15.29 0.59 -29.60
N ASP A 210 -14.63 0.26 -30.70
CA ASP A 210 -13.16 0.13 -30.79
C ASP A 210 -12.43 1.48 -30.63
N LYS A 211 -13.13 2.64 -30.68
CA LYS A 211 -12.54 3.95 -30.38
C LYS A 211 -12.31 4.16 -28.89
N GLU A 212 -13.28 3.82 -28.04
CA GLU A 212 -13.20 4.01 -26.59
C GLU A 212 -12.06 3.17 -25.99
N ILE A 213 -11.85 1.96 -26.51
CA ILE A 213 -10.80 1.07 -26.00
C ILE A 213 -9.39 1.50 -26.40
N LYS A 214 -9.23 2.26 -27.50
CA LYS A 214 -7.90 2.71 -27.97
C LYS A 214 -7.23 3.65 -26.97
N GLU A 215 -8.00 4.54 -26.34
CA GLU A 215 -7.47 5.45 -25.32
C GLU A 215 -6.99 4.68 -24.09
N ILE A 216 -7.78 3.72 -23.62
CA ILE A 216 -7.44 2.85 -22.49
C ILE A 216 -6.19 2.01 -22.81
N ILE A 217 -6.09 1.45 -24.02
CA ILE A 217 -4.91 0.69 -24.47
C ILE A 217 -3.67 1.60 -24.54
N ASN A 218 -3.80 2.83 -25.02
CA ASN A 218 -2.69 3.78 -25.06
C ASN A 218 -2.22 4.14 -23.63
N CYS A 219 -3.14 4.39 -22.70
CA CYS A 219 -2.81 4.59 -21.29
C CYS A 219 -2.11 3.35 -20.69
N ALA A 220 -2.59 2.15 -20.99
CA ALA A 220 -1.97 0.90 -20.55
C ALA A 220 -0.52 0.76 -21.05
N ARG A 221 -0.25 1.13 -22.31
CA ARG A 221 1.10 1.13 -22.89
C ARG A 221 2.03 2.10 -22.16
N THR A 222 1.57 3.32 -21.87
CA THR A 222 2.39 4.30 -21.11
C THR A 222 2.72 3.82 -19.70
N LEU A 223 1.86 2.97 -19.11
CA LEU A 223 2.06 2.37 -17.79
C LEU A 223 2.86 1.06 -17.83
N ASN A 224 3.36 0.63 -19.00
CA ASN A 224 3.97 -0.68 -19.22
C ASN A 224 3.09 -1.84 -18.70
N ALA A 225 1.77 -1.71 -18.87
CA ALA A 225 0.78 -2.70 -18.46
C ALA A 225 0.59 -3.76 -19.56
N ASN A 226 0.34 -5.01 -19.14
CA ASN A 226 0.06 -6.09 -20.10
C ASN A 226 -1.43 -6.08 -20.47
N VAL A 227 -1.74 -6.02 -21.76
CA VAL A 227 -3.12 -6.09 -22.28
C VAL A 227 -3.39 -7.52 -22.77
N LEU A 228 -4.35 -8.21 -22.15
CA LEU A 228 -4.74 -9.58 -22.44
C LEU A 228 -6.17 -9.64 -22.99
N ASN A 229 -6.35 -10.22 -24.17
CA ASN A 229 -7.69 -10.46 -24.73
C ASN A 229 -8.40 -11.59 -23.98
N CYS A 230 -9.68 -11.43 -23.70
CA CYS A 230 -10.51 -12.48 -23.11
C CYS A 230 -11.54 -12.95 -24.13
N LYS A 231 -11.63 -14.27 -24.33
CA LYS A 231 -12.77 -14.88 -25.02
C LYS A 231 -14.00 -14.75 -24.12
N LEU A 232 -15.08 -14.18 -24.63
CA LEU A 232 -16.37 -14.16 -23.94
C LEU A 232 -17.15 -15.41 -24.34
N ILE A 233 -17.72 -16.11 -23.35
CA ILE A 233 -18.64 -17.22 -23.56
C ILE A 233 -20.05 -16.62 -23.48
N SER A 234 -20.84 -16.76 -24.55
CA SER A 234 -22.26 -16.41 -24.52
C SER A 234 -23.01 -17.44 -23.66
N ILE A 235 -23.60 -17.00 -22.55
CA ILE A 235 -24.31 -17.89 -21.61
C ILE A 235 -25.61 -18.43 -22.22
N ASP A 236 -26.20 -17.72 -23.20
CA ASP A 236 -27.48 -18.09 -23.79
C ASP A 236 -27.35 -19.14 -24.90
N ASN A 237 -26.19 -19.22 -25.58
CA ASN A 237 -26.01 -20.04 -26.78
C ASN A 237 -24.75 -20.94 -26.78
N ASP A 238 -23.96 -21.00 -25.70
CA ASP A 238 -22.68 -21.73 -25.64
C ASP A 238 -21.67 -21.38 -26.77
N GLU A 239 -21.84 -20.23 -27.43
CA GLU A 239 -20.97 -19.77 -28.51
C GLU A 239 -19.76 -18.97 -27.96
N ILE A 240 -18.56 -19.31 -28.44
CA ILE A 240 -17.31 -18.58 -28.17
C ILE A 240 -17.19 -17.45 -29.20
N ILE A 241 -17.31 -16.20 -28.76
CA ILE A 241 -17.17 -15.04 -29.63
C ILE A 241 -15.71 -14.58 -29.61
N ASP A 242 -14.97 -14.80 -30.70
CA ASP A 242 -13.64 -14.22 -30.91
C ASP A 242 -13.78 -12.76 -31.38
N ALA A 243 -13.37 -11.82 -30.52
CA ALA A 243 -13.34 -10.40 -30.87
C ALA A 243 -12.12 -10.11 -31.78
N VAL A 244 -12.32 -10.25 -33.11
CA VAL A 244 -11.70 -9.63 -34.31
C VAL A 244 -10.43 -8.75 -34.06
N ASP A 245 -9.29 -8.78 -34.77
CA ASP A 245 -8.79 -9.34 -36.04
C ASP A 245 -7.28 -9.69 -35.88
N LEU A 246 -6.81 -10.79 -36.47
CA LEU A 246 -5.45 -11.35 -36.26
C LEU A 246 -4.35 -10.59 -37.02
N GLU A 247 -4.69 -9.82 -38.06
CA GLU A 247 -3.70 -9.12 -38.90
C GLU A 247 -3.20 -7.80 -38.29
N TYR A 248 -4.01 -7.12 -37.48
CA TYR A 248 -3.58 -5.87 -36.79
C TYR A 248 -2.59 -6.13 -35.64
N LEU A 249 -2.57 -7.34 -35.06
CA LEU A 249 -1.67 -7.69 -33.97
C LEU A 249 -0.29 -8.20 -34.45
N LYS A 250 -0.21 -8.81 -35.65
CA LYS A 250 1.07 -9.19 -36.26
C LYS A 250 1.95 -7.98 -36.58
N SER A 251 1.35 -6.83 -36.90
CA SER A 251 2.10 -5.58 -37.11
C SER A 251 2.64 -4.98 -35.82
N ILE A 252 2.06 -5.33 -34.66
CA ILE A 252 2.51 -4.86 -33.34
C ILE A 252 3.60 -5.77 -32.77
N GLN A 253 3.51 -7.10 -32.98
CA GLN A 253 4.56 -8.04 -32.53
C GLN A 253 5.90 -7.86 -33.25
N ASN A 254 5.90 -7.44 -34.51
CA ASN A 254 7.13 -7.23 -35.27
C ASN A 254 7.91 -5.96 -34.87
N TYR A 255 7.35 -5.08 -34.01
CA TYR A 255 8.07 -3.91 -33.51
C TYR A 255 8.93 -4.21 -32.27
N ASP A 256 8.64 -5.30 -31.55
CA ASP A 256 9.34 -5.69 -30.31
C ASP A 256 10.53 -6.62 -30.54
N GLU A 257 10.69 -7.23 -31.72
CA GLU A 257 11.79 -8.19 -31.95
C GLU A 257 13.15 -7.54 -32.26
N GLU A 258 13.18 -6.32 -32.82
CA GLU A 258 14.44 -5.67 -33.21
C GLU A 258 15.06 -4.76 -32.14
N ILE A 259 14.26 -4.10 -31.29
CA ILE A 259 14.79 -3.13 -30.31
C ILE A 259 15.21 -3.81 -28.99
N ASN A 260 14.64 -4.97 -28.64
CA ASN A 260 14.74 -5.51 -27.27
C ASN A 260 15.89 -6.50 -26.98
N LYS A 261 16.78 -6.81 -27.93
CA LYS A 261 17.85 -7.81 -27.71
C LYS A 261 19.25 -7.26 -27.41
N LYS A 262 19.57 -6.02 -27.77
CA LYS A 262 20.95 -5.48 -27.59
C LYS A 262 21.16 -4.61 -26.35
N GLU A 263 20.16 -3.86 -25.88
CA GLU A 263 20.34 -2.96 -24.73
C GLU A 263 20.02 -3.63 -23.38
N TYR A 264 18.92 -4.40 -23.29
CA TYR A 264 18.53 -5.09 -22.05
C TYR A 264 19.42 -6.28 -21.66
N SER A 265 20.15 -6.87 -22.61
CA SER A 265 21.06 -7.99 -22.33
C SER A 265 22.30 -7.52 -21.57
N ASN A 266 22.83 -6.33 -21.89
CA ASN A 266 23.98 -5.76 -21.22
C ASN A 266 23.65 -5.25 -19.80
N GLU A 267 22.51 -4.59 -19.60
CA GLU A 267 22.11 -4.12 -18.26
C GLU A 267 21.77 -5.27 -17.31
N ARG A 268 21.13 -6.33 -17.80
CA ARG A 268 20.85 -7.53 -17.00
C ARG A 268 22.12 -8.31 -16.67
N LEU A 269 23.10 -8.33 -17.58
CA LEU A 269 24.42 -8.92 -17.31
C LEU A 269 25.16 -8.13 -16.24
N VAL A 270 25.20 -6.79 -16.35
CA VAL A 270 25.82 -5.88 -15.37
C VAL A 270 25.15 -5.93 -14.00
N LEU A 271 23.82 -5.99 -13.96
CA LEU A 271 23.07 -6.19 -12.72
C LEU A 271 23.35 -7.57 -12.14
N SER A 272 23.38 -8.64 -12.95
CA SER A 272 23.71 -9.99 -12.47
C SER A 272 25.14 -10.12 -11.94
N THR A 273 26.11 -9.37 -12.51
CA THR A 273 27.49 -9.32 -12.00
C THR A 273 27.56 -8.52 -10.69
N LYS A 274 26.86 -7.38 -10.58
CA LYS A 274 26.70 -6.66 -9.31
C LYS A 274 25.99 -7.49 -8.22
N TYR A 275 24.96 -8.25 -8.58
CA TYR A 275 24.25 -9.16 -7.65
C TYR A 275 25.11 -10.38 -7.27
N ALA A 276 25.99 -10.85 -8.15
CA ALA A 276 26.97 -11.91 -7.82
C ALA A 276 28.05 -11.39 -6.86
N GLU A 277 28.47 -10.14 -6.97
CA GLU A 277 29.35 -9.47 -6.00
C GLU A 277 28.65 -9.19 -4.65
N CYS A 278 27.32 -9.04 -4.64
CA CYS A 278 26.52 -8.83 -3.42
C CYS A 278 26.12 -10.11 -2.67
N LYS A 279 26.61 -11.30 -3.05
CA LYS A 279 26.63 -12.45 -2.13
C LYS A 279 27.61 -12.12 -1.01
N LYS A 280 27.10 -11.48 0.04
CA LYS A 280 27.84 -11.18 1.28
C LYS A 280 28.67 -12.40 1.65
N LYS A 281 30.00 -12.30 1.53
CA LYS A 281 30.92 -13.24 2.15
C LYS A 281 30.49 -13.34 3.61
N ILE A 282 30.13 -14.54 4.06
CA ILE A 282 29.85 -14.80 5.46
C ILE A 282 31.10 -14.34 6.24
N PRO A 283 30.96 -13.39 7.19
CA PRO A 283 32.10 -12.90 7.97
C PRO A 283 32.87 -14.09 8.57
N GLU A 284 34.20 -14.12 8.45
CA GLU A 284 35.03 -15.24 8.93
C GLU A 284 34.81 -15.58 10.42
N LYS A 285 34.41 -14.59 11.22
CA LYS A 285 34.02 -14.78 12.63
C LYS A 285 32.82 -15.71 12.79
N ILE A 286 31.82 -15.61 11.92
CA ILE A 286 30.62 -16.45 11.93
C ILE A 286 30.99 -17.87 11.49
N THR A 287 31.85 -18.01 10.47
CA THR A 287 32.34 -19.33 10.03
C THR A 287 33.12 -20.06 11.12
N LYS A 288 33.94 -19.34 11.90
CA LYS A 288 34.64 -19.91 13.06
C LYS A 288 33.68 -20.33 14.18
N ALA A 289 32.70 -19.48 14.51
CA ALA A 289 31.71 -19.80 15.55
C ALA A 289 30.87 -21.03 15.18
N ILE A 290 30.45 -21.15 13.92
CA ILE A 290 29.69 -22.31 13.42
C ILE A 290 30.54 -23.59 13.47
N ASN A 291 31.81 -23.53 13.07
CA ASN A 291 32.70 -24.70 13.14
C ASN A 291 33.00 -25.16 14.58
N ILE A 292 33.01 -24.23 15.55
CA ILE A 292 33.23 -24.56 16.97
C ILE A 292 31.97 -25.18 17.58
N LEU A 293 30.79 -24.64 17.25
CA LEU A 293 29.52 -25.08 17.84
C LEU A 293 28.95 -26.33 17.17
N PHE A 294 29.23 -26.54 15.88
CA PHE A 294 28.68 -27.63 15.07
C PHE A 294 29.76 -28.22 14.14
N PRO A 295 30.76 -28.94 14.68
CA PRO A 295 31.91 -29.44 13.93
C PRO A 295 31.54 -30.45 12.82
N ASP A 296 30.36 -31.07 12.92
CA ASP A 296 29.86 -32.07 11.97
C ASP A 296 28.98 -31.48 10.86
N LEU A 297 28.76 -30.16 10.84
CA LEU A 297 27.86 -29.51 9.88
C LEU A 297 28.59 -29.21 8.56
N ASN A 298 28.16 -29.84 7.46
CA ASN A 298 28.68 -29.55 6.13
C ASN A 298 28.14 -28.18 5.63
N LEU A 299 29.05 -27.23 5.38
CA LEU A 299 28.77 -25.80 5.08
C LEU A 299 27.92 -25.56 3.82
N GLU A 300 27.64 -26.58 3.01
CA GLU A 300 26.66 -26.47 1.92
C GLU A 300 25.21 -26.36 2.42
N GLY A 301 24.87 -26.96 3.58
CA GLY A 301 23.53 -26.86 4.19
C GLY A 301 23.22 -25.49 4.79
N VAL A 302 24.23 -24.63 4.97
CA VAL A 302 24.07 -23.26 5.48
C VAL A 302 23.51 -22.32 4.38
N LYS A 303 23.69 -22.67 3.10
CA LYS A 303 23.18 -21.89 1.96
C LYS A 303 21.66 -21.97 1.80
N SER A 304 20.99 -22.96 2.42
CA SER A 304 19.54 -23.12 2.38
C SER A 304 18.80 -22.48 3.56
N LEU A 305 19.51 -21.85 4.49
CA LEU A 305 18.88 -21.18 5.63
C LEU A 305 18.19 -19.89 5.20
N ASN A 306 16.96 -19.70 5.67
CA ASN A 306 16.24 -18.46 5.44
C ASN A 306 16.74 -17.33 6.38
N ASN A 307 16.39 -16.08 6.06
CA ASN A 307 16.87 -14.91 6.81
C ASN A 307 16.47 -14.93 8.30
N LYS A 308 15.41 -15.66 8.67
CA LYS A 308 14.93 -15.77 10.05
C LYS A 308 15.83 -16.70 10.86
N GLU A 309 16.23 -17.83 10.28
CA GLU A 309 17.16 -18.79 10.86
C GLU A 309 18.57 -18.20 11.02
N ILE A 310 19.02 -17.42 10.02
CA ILE A 310 20.31 -16.71 10.08
C ILE A 310 20.32 -15.70 11.24
N LYS A 311 19.24 -14.94 11.41
CA LYS A 311 19.12 -13.96 12.51
C LYS A 311 19.16 -14.63 13.88
N LEU A 312 18.52 -15.80 14.02
CA LEU A 312 18.49 -16.58 15.27
C LEU A 312 19.88 -17.13 15.63
N LEU A 313 20.63 -17.61 14.64
CA LEU A 313 22.02 -18.05 14.83
C LEU A 313 22.96 -16.92 15.24
N ILE A 314 22.78 -15.72 14.65
CA ILE A 314 23.57 -14.54 15.03
C ILE A 314 23.27 -14.15 16.48
N GLN A 315 22.01 -14.11 16.89
CA GLN A 315 21.63 -13.81 18.28
C GLN A 315 22.23 -14.82 19.28
N TYR A 316 22.21 -16.12 18.95
CA TYR A 316 22.83 -17.14 19.79
C TYR A 316 24.35 -17.03 19.85
N ALA A 317 25.01 -16.69 18.74
CA ALA A 317 26.45 -16.51 18.68
C ALA A 317 26.93 -15.23 19.40
N GLU A 318 26.10 -14.20 19.51
CA GLU A 318 26.41 -12.98 20.28
C GLU A 318 26.25 -13.16 21.79
N THR A 319 25.56 -14.22 22.23
CA THR A 319 25.38 -14.57 23.65
C THR A 319 26.42 -15.55 24.22
N LEU A 320 27.33 -16.05 23.38
CA LEU A 320 28.46 -16.91 23.74
C LEU A 320 29.77 -16.11 23.78
#